data_AF-A0A6A5TD55-F1
#
_entry.id   AF-A0A6A5TD55-F1
#
_cell.length_a   1.000
_cell.length_b   1.000
_cell.length_c   1.000
_cell.angle_alpha   90.00
_cell.angle_beta   90.00
_cell.angle_gamma   90.00
#
_symmetry.space_group_name_H-M   'P 1'
#
loop_
_entity.id
_entity.type
_entity.pdbx_description
1 polymer ?
#
loop_
_entity_poly.entity_id
_entity_poly.type
_entity_poly.pdbx_seq_one_letter_code
_entity_poly.pdbx_strand_id
1 'polypeptide(L)'
;LPAELVEHLAKHLEVASFRSFRLACSSLHQKSLHHFKERFFHRRTLQWSKFSFKQLEEITSHAQLGNDIRELVVDATPHYAIKLWKLKNAIANAQEDSVKRELVKAHFATEREADEAARYWSETRHDQRTLISVFGQMHQLQSIIFAYDGMDHRLITLCRKYCEGSQNEMSRPFVSTLAALATANLRVQTIVIDPTKKYGAVSIGRLESISPILALFDDAFLNLQALQLTLRDWRQPDEGFELPTDRTPFLVRFLAKAGNLRSLDLSYFSYLEGDILQHMARHCRYPHLDTCKLELLAICCSDDLFNFLQPTKNSLRSLSLHRLVLKEQAANWCQVLRRVAADLALDSLELKDLFAQLGASVWFE
;
A
#
# COMPACT_ATOMS: atom_id res chain seq x y z
N LEU A 1 -2.08 -25.03 38.14
CA LEU A 1 -1.69 -23.62 38.01
C LEU A 1 -2.90 -22.80 37.55
N PRO A 2 -3.11 -21.60 38.12
CA PRO A 2 -4.08 -20.60 37.61
C PRO A 2 -3.85 -20.30 36.13
N ALA A 3 -4.90 -19.89 35.41
CA ALA A 3 -4.81 -19.65 33.96
C ALA A 3 -3.88 -18.47 33.66
N GLU A 4 -3.98 -17.42 34.47
CA GLU A 4 -3.21 -16.17 34.39
C GLU A 4 -1.70 -16.43 34.52
N LEU A 5 -1.31 -17.34 35.41
CA LEU A 5 0.09 -17.72 35.58
C LEU A 5 0.61 -18.54 34.40
N VAL A 6 -0.22 -19.44 33.86
CA VAL A 6 0.13 -20.22 32.66
C VAL A 6 0.29 -19.32 31.44
N GLU A 7 -0.60 -18.34 31.30
CA GLU A 7 -0.55 -17.32 30.26
C GLU A 7 0.70 -16.45 30.37
N HIS A 8 1.01 -15.98 31.58
CA HIS A 8 2.22 -15.21 31.85
C HIS A 8 3.49 -16.00 31.51
N LEU A 9 3.58 -17.27 31.93
CA LEU A 9 4.70 -18.15 31.56
C LEU A 9 4.79 -18.32 30.03
N ALA A 10 3.67 -18.65 29.36
CA ALA A 10 3.60 -18.85 27.92
C ALA A 10 4.12 -17.65 27.11
N LYS A 11 3.85 -16.42 27.57
CA LYS A 11 4.31 -15.18 26.93
C LYS A 11 5.83 -15.06 26.88
N HIS A 12 6.52 -15.57 27.90
CA HIS A 12 7.98 -15.44 28.06
C HIS A 12 8.78 -16.64 27.55
N LEU A 13 8.12 -17.75 27.20
CA LEU A 13 8.81 -18.92 26.65
C LEU A 13 9.28 -18.68 25.21
N GLU A 14 10.48 -19.17 24.90
CA GLU A 14 10.93 -19.28 23.50
C GLU A 14 10.05 -20.25 22.71
N VAL A 15 10.08 -20.19 21.37
CA VAL A 15 9.20 -21.01 20.51
C VAL A 15 9.33 -22.51 20.80
N ALA A 16 10.56 -23.00 20.98
CA ALA A 16 10.82 -24.41 21.28
C ALA A 16 10.24 -24.80 22.64
N SER A 17 10.54 -24.03 23.69
CA SER A 17 10.04 -24.27 25.04
C SER A 17 8.52 -24.12 25.14
N PHE A 18 7.94 -23.16 24.40
CA PHE A 18 6.50 -22.95 24.35
C PHE A 18 5.80 -24.13 23.69
N ARG A 19 6.36 -24.68 22.61
CA ARG A 19 5.85 -25.92 21.99
C ARG A 19 5.87 -27.07 22.99
N SER A 20 7.00 -27.33 23.65
CA SER A 20 7.12 -28.40 24.65
C SER A 20 6.13 -28.20 25.80
N PHE A 21 5.99 -26.98 26.29
CA PHE A 21 5.04 -26.60 27.33
C PHE A 21 3.59 -26.92 26.94
N ARG A 22 3.18 -26.61 25.70
CA ARG A 22 1.85 -26.92 25.19
C ARG A 22 1.58 -28.42 25.03
N LEU A 23 2.61 -29.18 24.68
CA LEU A 23 2.50 -30.62 24.45
C LEU A 23 2.59 -31.44 25.75
N ALA A 24 3.02 -30.84 26.85
CA ALA A 24 3.17 -31.54 28.12
C ALA A 24 1.85 -32.10 28.65
N CYS A 25 0.74 -31.36 28.55
CA CYS A 25 -0.60 -31.88 28.86
C CYS A 25 -1.73 -31.04 28.23
N SER A 26 -2.92 -31.62 28.14
CA SER A 26 -4.12 -30.98 27.57
C SER A 26 -4.55 -29.72 28.32
N SER A 27 -4.36 -29.66 29.64
CA SER A 27 -4.69 -28.47 30.43
C SER A 27 -3.81 -27.27 30.07
N LEU A 28 -2.50 -27.49 29.92
CA LEU A 28 -1.57 -26.42 29.48
C LEU A 28 -1.84 -26.03 28.03
N HIS A 29 -2.16 -26.99 27.16
CA HIS A 29 -2.57 -26.72 25.79
C HIS A 29 -3.75 -25.74 25.71
N GLN A 30 -4.82 -26.01 26.48
CA GLN A 30 -6.02 -25.16 26.52
C GLN A 30 -5.73 -23.78 27.12
N LYS A 31 -5.06 -23.74 28.27
CA LYS A 31 -4.75 -22.49 28.99
C LYS A 31 -3.79 -21.55 28.25
N SER A 32 -2.98 -22.10 27.34
CA SER A 32 -2.06 -21.29 26.52
C SER A 32 -2.56 -21.04 25.10
N LEU A 33 -3.78 -21.48 24.77
CA LEU A 33 -4.30 -21.41 23.40
C LEU A 33 -4.41 -19.95 22.92
N HIS A 34 -4.84 -19.03 23.78
CA HIS A 34 -4.91 -17.60 23.45
C HIS A 34 -3.55 -17.06 22.96
N HIS A 35 -2.47 -17.26 23.74
CA HIS A 35 -1.15 -16.80 23.34
C HIS A 35 -0.58 -17.55 22.13
N PHE A 36 -0.96 -18.80 21.93
CA PHE A 36 -0.60 -19.49 20.69
C PHE A 36 -1.25 -18.84 19.47
N LYS A 37 -2.54 -18.53 19.54
CA LYS A 37 -3.27 -17.82 18.48
C LYS A 37 -2.66 -16.44 18.24
N GLU A 38 -2.44 -15.69 19.31
CA GLU A 38 -1.84 -14.36 19.29
C GLU A 38 -0.44 -14.38 18.64
N ARG A 39 0.43 -15.32 19.05
CA ARG A 39 1.82 -15.37 18.58
C ARG A 39 1.97 -15.88 17.15
N PHE A 40 1.13 -16.81 16.72
CA PHE A 40 1.33 -17.51 15.44
C PHE A 40 0.27 -17.23 14.38
N PHE A 41 -0.90 -16.70 14.73
CA PHE A 41 -2.03 -16.52 13.81
C PHE A 41 -2.51 -15.07 13.72
N HIS A 42 -2.30 -14.25 14.75
CA HIS A 42 -2.71 -12.85 14.76
C HIS A 42 -2.25 -12.09 13.52
N ARG A 43 -0.95 -12.21 13.20
CA ARG A 43 -0.34 -11.63 12.00
C ARG A 43 0.08 -12.74 11.05
N ARG A 44 -0.36 -12.66 9.79
CA ARG A 44 0.02 -13.59 8.73
C ARG A 44 0.59 -12.86 7.53
N THR A 45 1.65 -13.40 6.97
CA THR A 45 2.24 -12.92 5.73
C THR A 45 1.78 -13.78 4.57
N LEU A 46 1.16 -13.15 3.58
CA LEU A 46 0.79 -13.74 2.30
C LEU A 46 1.87 -13.38 1.28
N GLN A 47 2.64 -14.39 0.87
CA GLN A 47 3.48 -14.28 -0.32
C GLN A 47 2.60 -14.45 -1.56
N TRP A 48 2.92 -13.76 -2.65
CA TRP A 48 2.10 -13.82 -3.87
C TRP A 48 2.34 -15.10 -4.70
N SER A 49 2.15 -16.26 -4.08
CA SER A 49 2.39 -17.60 -4.63
C SER A 49 1.21 -18.53 -4.36
N LYS A 50 0.95 -19.50 -5.26
CA LYS A 50 -0.15 -20.47 -5.13
C LYS A 50 -0.13 -21.21 -3.79
N PHE A 51 1.07 -21.56 -3.33
CA PHE A 51 1.27 -22.25 -2.07
C PHE A 51 0.83 -21.39 -0.87
N SER A 52 1.25 -20.12 -0.83
CA SER A 52 0.86 -19.22 0.26
C SER A 52 -0.64 -18.91 0.28
N PHE A 53 -1.28 -18.80 -0.90
CA PHE A 53 -2.74 -18.68 -1.00
C PHE A 53 -3.46 -19.90 -0.45
N LYS A 54 -2.99 -21.11 -0.82
CA LYS A 54 -3.55 -22.35 -0.29
C LYS A 54 -3.39 -22.45 1.24
N GLN A 55 -2.21 -22.10 1.77
CA GLN A 55 -1.99 -22.07 3.21
C GLN A 55 -2.91 -21.08 3.93
N LEU A 56 -3.12 -19.90 3.34
CA LEU A 56 -4.04 -18.92 3.90
C LEU A 56 -5.47 -19.47 3.95
N GLU A 57 -5.94 -20.09 2.86
CA GLU A 57 -7.27 -20.71 2.78
C GLU A 57 -7.45 -21.88 3.76
N GLU A 58 -6.43 -22.74 3.90
CA GLU A 58 -6.42 -23.84 4.87
C GLU A 58 -6.50 -23.32 6.32
N ILE A 59 -5.76 -22.24 6.63
CA ILE A 59 -5.79 -21.62 7.97
C ILE A 59 -7.14 -20.95 8.24
N THR A 60 -7.70 -20.22 7.27
CA THR A 60 -8.96 -19.49 7.46
C THR A 60 -10.15 -20.42 7.57
N SER A 61 -10.09 -21.58 6.92
CA SER A 61 -11.10 -22.63 7.03
C SER A 61 -11.02 -23.39 8.36
N HIS A 62 -9.97 -23.21 9.16
CA HIS A 62 -9.80 -23.94 10.41
C HIS A 62 -10.71 -23.39 11.52
N ALA A 63 -11.63 -24.22 12.02
CA ALA A 63 -12.70 -23.83 12.96
C ALA A 63 -12.24 -23.04 14.20
N GLN A 64 -11.06 -23.37 14.73
CA GLN A 64 -10.53 -22.69 15.92
C GLN A 64 -9.55 -21.56 15.64
N LEU A 65 -8.97 -21.48 14.44
CA LEU A 65 -7.81 -20.62 14.16
C LEU A 65 -8.08 -19.56 13.09
N GLY A 66 -9.04 -19.80 12.20
CA GLY A 66 -9.29 -18.91 11.06
C GLY A 66 -9.69 -17.50 11.46
N ASN A 67 -10.43 -17.37 12.57
CA ASN A 67 -10.89 -16.09 13.10
C ASN A 67 -9.86 -15.32 13.92
N ASP A 68 -8.68 -15.91 14.17
CA ASP A 68 -7.64 -15.25 14.96
C ASP A 68 -6.74 -14.34 14.12
N ILE A 69 -6.81 -14.42 12.78
CA ILE A 69 -6.07 -13.51 11.90
C ILE A 69 -6.66 -12.11 12.00
N ARG A 70 -5.87 -11.15 12.50
CA ARG A 70 -6.23 -9.73 12.63
C ARG A 70 -5.43 -8.84 11.70
N GLU A 71 -4.21 -9.24 11.37
CA GLU A 71 -3.32 -8.51 10.49
C GLU A 71 -2.87 -9.38 9.33
N LEU A 72 -3.14 -8.93 8.11
CA LEU A 72 -2.64 -9.56 6.89
C LEU A 72 -1.53 -8.70 6.29
N VAL A 73 -0.30 -9.22 6.30
CA VAL A 73 0.81 -8.63 5.55
C VAL A 73 0.80 -9.22 4.15
N VAL A 74 0.56 -8.39 3.13
CA VAL A 74 0.67 -8.79 1.73
C VAL A 74 2.07 -8.44 1.26
N ASP A 75 2.87 -9.46 0.95
CA ASP A 75 4.16 -9.25 0.27
C ASP A 75 3.88 -8.90 -1.19
N ALA A 76 4.00 -7.62 -1.49
CA ALA A 76 3.81 -7.02 -2.80
C ALA A 76 5.14 -6.65 -3.47
N THR A 77 6.24 -7.25 -3.00
CA THR A 77 7.57 -7.11 -3.59
C THR A 77 7.57 -7.59 -5.04
N PRO A 78 8.14 -6.82 -5.98
CA PRO A 78 8.23 -7.23 -7.37
C PRO A 78 9.46 -8.13 -7.59
N HIS A 79 9.37 -9.37 -7.09
CA HIS A 79 10.46 -10.34 -7.07
C HIS A 79 11.04 -10.59 -8.47
N TYR A 80 10.19 -10.71 -9.51
CA TYR A 80 10.66 -10.90 -10.87
C TYR A 80 11.34 -9.65 -11.43
N ALA A 81 10.73 -8.46 -11.27
CA ALA A 81 11.34 -7.23 -11.75
C ALA A 81 12.71 -6.95 -11.09
N ILE A 82 12.83 -7.20 -9.79
CA ILE A 82 14.11 -7.09 -9.05
C ILE A 82 15.13 -8.09 -9.60
N LYS A 83 14.75 -9.35 -9.80
CA LYS A 83 15.65 -10.40 -10.32
C LYS A 83 16.10 -10.09 -11.75
N LEU A 84 15.19 -9.68 -12.63
CA LEU A 84 15.48 -9.30 -14.01
C LEU A 84 16.43 -8.11 -14.09
N TRP A 85 16.21 -7.09 -13.25
CA TRP A 85 17.09 -5.93 -13.17
C TRP A 85 18.50 -6.31 -12.69
N LYS A 86 18.60 -7.14 -11.64
CA LYS A 86 19.89 -7.65 -11.12
C LYS A 86 20.65 -8.42 -12.20
N LEU A 87 19.96 -9.29 -12.93
CA LEU A 87 20.54 -10.05 -14.05
C LEU A 87 21.01 -9.12 -15.18
N LYS A 88 20.21 -8.13 -15.56
CA LYS A 88 20.58 -7.16 -16.60
C LYS A 88 21.84 -6.39 -16.24
N ASN A 89 21.97 -5.96 -14.99
CA ASN A 89 23.18 -5.27 -14.52
C ASN A 89 24.38 -6.22 -14.45
N ALA A 90 24.18 -7.46 -14.00
CA ALA A 90 25.25 -8.47 -14.00
C ALA A 90 25.75 -8.74 -15.43
N ILE A 91 24.85 -8.81 -16.43
CA ILE A 91 25.21 -8.98 -17.85
C ILE A 91 26.02 -7.78 -18.37
N ALA A 92 25.63 -6.56 -17.99
CA ALA A 92 26.34 -5.34 -18.40
C ALA A 92 27.76 -5.26 -17.82
N ASN A 93 27.96 -5.80 -16.62
CA ASN A 93 29.24 -5.76 -15.90
C ASN A 93 30.12 -7.00 -16.14
N ALA A 94 29.62 -8.05 -16.79
CA ALA A 94 30.35 -9.29 -17.04
C ALA A 94 31.48 -9.07 -18.06
N GLN A 95 32.71 -9.40 -17.67
CA GLN A 95 33.91 -9.32 -18.53
C GLN A 95 34.13 -10.61 -19.34
N GLU A 96 33.72 -11.76 -18.81
CA GLU A 96 33.91 -13.06 -19.46
C GLU A 96 32.69 -13.48 -20.29
N ASP A 97 32.92 -13.91 -21.53
CA ASP A 97 31.87 -14.34 -22.46
C ASP A 97 31.09 -15.58 -21.99
N SER A 98 31.75 -16.51 -21.30
CA SER A 98 31.12 -17.71 -20.72
C SER A 98 30.08 -17.34 -19.67
N VAL A 99 30.49 -16.52 -18.69
CA VAL A 99 29.62 -16.00 -17.62
C VAL A 99 28.48 -15.18 -18.20
N LYS A 100 28.77 -14.32 -19.19
CA LYS A 100 27.75 -13.51 -19.86
C LYS A 100 26.69 -14.38 -20.53
N ARG A 101 27.07 -15.47 -21.21
CA ARG A 101 26.11 -16.41 -21.81
C ARG A 101 25.22 -17.09 -20.79
N GLU A 102 25.76 -17.48 -19.63
CA GLU A 102 24.98 -18.07 -18.54
C GLU A 102 23.99 -17.07 -17.95
N LEU A 103 24.43 -15.84 -17.69
CA LEU A 103 23.55 -14.77 -17.19
C LEU A 103 22.42 -14.43 -18.16
N VAL A 104 22.71 -14.40 -19.47
CA VAL A 104 21.69 -14.21 -20.52
C VAL A 104 20.68 -15.35 -20.53
N LYS A 105 21.11 -16.61 -20.41
CA LYS A 105 20.20 -17.75 -20.27
C LYS A 105 19.31 -17.63 -19.03
N ALA A 106 19.89 -17.24 -17.89
CA ALA A 106 19.14 -17.03 -16.65
C ALA A 106 18.14 -15.87 -16.75
N HIS A 107 18.49 -14.81 -17.50
CA HIS A 107 17.60 -13.68 -17.79
C HIS A 107 16.36 -14.14 -18.58
N PHE A 108 16.54 -14.82 -19.71
CA PHE A 108 15.42 -15.33 -20.50
C PHE A 108 14.56 -16.35 -19.74
N ALA A 109 15.18 -17.23 -18.94
CA ALA A 109 14.43 -18.16 -18.11
C ALA A 109 13.55 -17.43 -17.09
N THR A 110 14.09 -16.39 -16.43
CA THR A 110 13.35 -15.57 -15.46
C THR A 110 12.24 -14.77 -16.12
N GLU A 111 12.47 -14.22 -17.32
CA GLU A 111 11.47 -13.49 -18.09
C GLU A 111 10.29 -14.41 -18.44
N ARG A 112 10.58 -15.62 -18.93
CA ARG A 112 9.55 -16.63 -19.21
C ARG A 112 8.76 -17.02 -17.96
N GLU A 113 9.43 -17.23 -16.82
CA GLU A 113 8.76 -17.51 -15.54
C GLU A 113 7.84 -16.34 -15.12
N ALA A 114 8.29 -15.10 -15.29
CA ALA A 114 7.51 -13.91 -14.96
C ALA A 114 6.25 -13.80 -15.85
N ASP A 115 6.39 -14.04 -17.16
CA ASP A 115 5.29 -14.03 -18.12
C ASP A 115 4.30 -15.16 -17.84
N GLU A 116 4.78 -16.38 -17.57
CA GLU A 116 3.94 -17.51 -17.20
C GLU A 116 3.15 -17.25 -15.91
N ALA A 117 3.81 -16.67 -14.89
CA ALA A 117 3.15 -16.27 -13.66
C ALA A 117 2.10 -15.18 -13.92
N ALA A 118 2.46 -14.10 -14.62
CA ALA A 118 1.55 -13.01 -14.95
C ALA A 118 0.33 -13.50 -15.73
N ARG A 119 0.54 -14.39 -16.71
CA ARG A 119 -0.52 -15.04 -17.48
C ARG A 119 -1.41 -15.90 -16.59
N TYR A 120 -0.83 -16.81 -15.81
CA TYR A 120 -1.57 -17.67 -14.89
C TYR A 120 -2.49 -16.84 -14.00
N TRP A 121 -1.95 -15.83 -13.35
CA TRP A 121 -2.74 -15.03 -12.44
C TRP A 121 -3.82 -14.23 -13.19
N SER A 122 -3.52 -13.66 -14.36
CA SER A 122 -4.47 -12.82 -15.12
C SER A 122 -5.63 -13.63 -15.70
N GLU A 123 -5.34 -14.80 -16.24
CA GLU A 123 -6.34 -15.70 -16.84
C GLU A 123 -7.17 -16.41 -15.77
N THR A 124 -6.52 -16.94 -14.73
CA THR A 124 -7.25 -17.72 -13.72
C THR A 124 -7.91 -16.86 -12.65
N ARG A 125 -7.47 -15.61 -12.45
CA ARG A 125 -7.88 -14.75 -11.33
C ARG A 125 -7.83 -15.48 -9.98
N HIS A 126 -6.87 -16.40 -9.83
CA HIS A 126 -6.77 -17.26 -8.65
C HIS A 126 -6.60 -16.43 -7.38
N ASP A 127 -5.79 -15.37 -7.46
CA ASP A 127 -5.60 -14.39 -6.39
C ASP A 127 -6.92 -13.80 -5.90
N GLN A 128 -7.73 -13.22 -6.79
CA GLN A 128 -8.99 -12.61 -6.42
C GLN A 128 -10.00 -13.64 -5.89
N ARG A 129 -10.15 -14.79 -6.56
CA ARG A 129 -11.11 -15.82 -6.14
C ARG A 129 -10.77 -16.38 -4.76
N THR A 130 -9.50 -16.67 -4.49
CA THR A 130 -9.07 -17.18 -3.19
C THR A 130 -9.20 -16.11 -2.11
N LEU A 131 -8.84 -14.85 -2.38
CA LEU A 131 -9.03 -13.78 -1.39
C LEU A 131 -10.50 -13.50 -1.09
N ILE A 132 -11.39 -13.56 -2.07
CA ILE A 132 -12.83 -13.42 -1.85
C ILE A 132 -13.34 -14.54 -0.94
N SER A 133 -12.93 -15.79 -1.21
CA SER A 133 -13.27 -16.96 -0.37
C SER A 133 -12.76 -16.77 1.06
N VAL A 134 -11.47 -16.44 1.22
CA VAL A 134 -10.82 -16.20 2.51
C VAL A 134 -11.51 -15.06 3.27
N PHE A 135 -11.71 -13.91 2.65
CA PHE A 135 -12.31 -12.75 3.30
C PHE A 135 -13.80 -12.97 3.62
N GLY A 136 -14.52 -13.76 2.83
CA GLY A 136 -15.90 -14.15 3.13
C GLY A 136 -16.02 -15.08 4.35
N GLN A 137 -14.95 -15.79 4.72
CA GLN A 137 -14.90 -16.62 5.93
C GLN A 137 -14.40 -15.84 7.16
N MET A 138 -13.68 -14.73 6.96
CA MET A 138 -13.17 -13.91 8.04
C MET A 138 -14.26 -13.02 8.63
N HIS A 139 -14.48 -13.07 9.94
CA HIS A 139 -15.43 -12.18 10.60
C HIS A 139 -14.85 -10.79 10.90
N GLN A 140 -13.54 -10.69 11.09
CA GLN A 140 -12.89 -9.44 11.47
C GLN A 140 -11.42 -9.49 11.10
N LEU A 141 -11.03 -8.57 10.22
CA LEU A 141 -9.65 -8.24 9.89
C LEU A 141 -9.41 -6.79 10.28
N GLN A 142 -8.41 -6.53 11.11
CA GLN A 142 -8.12 -5.19 11.58
C GLN A 142 -7.29 -4.42 10.57
N SER A 143 -6.21 -5.04 10.08
CA SER A 143 -5.21 -4.39 9.25
C SER A 143 -4.82 -5.19 8.02
N ILE A 144 -4.62 -4.48 6.92
CA ILE A 144 -3.89 -4.95 5.75
C ILE A 144 -2.63 -4.10 5.61
N ILE A 145 -1.49 -4.77 5.60
CA ILE A 145 -0.16 -4.15 5.53
C ILE A 145 0.48 -4.58 4.23
N PHE A 146 0.77 -3.64 3.33
CA PHE A 146 1.50 -3.95 2.10
C PHE A 146 3.00 -3.78 2.32
N ALA A 147 3.74 -4.88 2.14
CA ALA A 147 5.19 -4.91 2.25
C ALA A 147 5.82 -4.94 0.86
N TYR A 148 6.75 -4.04 0.62
CA TYR A 148 7.49 -3.93 -0.63
C TYR A 148 8.98 -3.86 -0.31
N ASP A 149 9.66 -5.00 -0.44
CA ASP A 149 11.12 -4.99 -0.39
C ASP A 149 11.65 -4.19 -1.59
N GLY A 150 12.57 -3.28 -1.28
CA GLY A 150 13.19 -2.42 -2.27
C GLY A 150 14.50 -3.00 -2.81
N MET A 151 15.01 -2.32 -3.82
CA MET A 151 16.44 -2.38 -4.13
C MET A 151 17.18 -1.33 -3.29
N ASP A 152 18.48 -1.52 -3.07
CA ASP A 152 19.33 -0.53 -2.39
C ASP A 152 19.19 0.84 -3.09
N HIS A 153 19.00 1.90 -2.32
CA HIS A 153 18.84 3.28 -2.83
C HIS A 153 19.97 3.70 -3.78
N ARG A 154 21.18 3.19 -3.59
CA ARG A 154 22.33 3.44 -4.50
C ARG A 154 22.11 2.96 -5.93
N LEU A 155 21.16 2.06 -6.11
CA LEU A 155 20.83 1.40 -7.36
C LEU A 155 19.59 1.98 -8.05
N ILE A 156 18.82 2.83 -7.35
CA ILE A 156 17.53 3.38 -7.80
C ILE A 156 17.71 4.63 -8.67
N THR A 157 18.77 5.41 -8.43
CA THR A 157 19.09 6.69 -9.10
C THR A 157 19.18 6.63 -10.63
N LEU A 158 19.20 5.43 -11.23
CA LEU A 158 19.42 5.23 -12.67
C LEU A 158 18.25 4.63 -13.46
N CYS A 159 17.10 4.29 -12.87
CA CYS A 159 16.14 3.43 -13.59
C CYS A 159 14.65 3.79 -13.45
N ARG A 160 14.21 4.84 -14.16
CA ARG A 160 12.80 5.01 -14.58
C ARG A 160 12.22 3.71 -15.15
N LYS A 161 12.99 3.01 -15.97
CA LYS A 161 12.62 1.70 -16.55
C LYS A 161 12.35 0.60 -15.51
N TYR A 162 13.06 0.63 -14.36
CA TYR A 162 12.78 -0.29 -13.27
C TYR A 162 11.45 0.05 -12.60
N CYS A 163 11.21 1.33 -12.32
CA CYS A 163 9.94 1.78 -11.74
C CYS A 163 8.75 1.44 -12.66
N GLU A 164 8.88 1.63 -13.97
CA GLU A 164 7.86 1.27 -14.95
C GLU A 164 7.64 -0.25 -15.03
N GLY A 165 8.71 -1.05 -15.11
CA GLY A 165 8.61 -2.51 -15.21
C GLY A 165 8.08 -3.19 -13.94
N SER A 166 8.47 -2.68 -12.76
CA SER A 166 8.09 -3.26 -11.47
C SER A 166 6.65 -2.93 -11.04
N GLN A 167 6.09 -1.82 -11.51
CA GLN A 167 4.76 -1.38 -11.10
C GLN A 167 3.66 -2.38 -11.42
N ASN A 168 3.73 -3.08 -12.54
CA ASN A 168 2.73 -4.09 -12.87
C ASN A 168 2.68 -5.20 -11.82
N GLU A 169 3.86 -5.66 -11.40
CA GLU A 169 4.00 -6.70 -10.38
C GLU A 169 3.61 -6.17 -8.99
N MET A 170 4.06 -4.98 -8.60
CA MET A 170 3.73 -4.33 -7.32
C MET A 170 2.24 -3.98 -7.17
N SER A 171 1.57 -3.59 -8.25
CA SER A 171 0.18 -3.11 -8.21
C SER A 171 -0.82 -4.24 -8.05
N ARG A 172 -0.50 -5.42 -8.59
CA ARG A 172 -1.43 -6.55 -8.64
C ARG A 172 -1.86 -6.99 -7.23
N PRO A 173 -0.95 -7.24 -6.28
CA PRO A 173 -1.32 -7.59 -4.91
C PRO A 173 -2.28 -6.59 -4.29
N PHE A 174 -1.97 -5.31 -4.43
CA PHE A 174 -2.80 -4.22 -3.92
C PHE A 174 -4.20 -4.24 -4.52
N VAL A 175 -4.30 -4.24 -5.85
CA VAL A 175 -5.57 -4.21 -6.60
C VAL A 175 -6.41 -5.44 -6.31
N SER A 176 -5.82 -6.64 -6.36
CA SER A 176 -6.54 -7.89 -6.10
C SER A 176 -7.03 -7.99 -4.65
N THR A 177 -6.22 -7.54 -3.68
CA THR A 177 -6.63 -7.49 -2.27
C THR A 177 -7.78 -6.53 -2.04
N LEU A 178 -7.72 -5.29 -2.57
CA LEU A 178 -8.83 -4.34 -2.42
C LEU A 178 -10.10 -4.82 -3.13
N ALA A 179 -9.96 -5.39 -4.32
CA ALA A 179 -11.10 -5.92 -5.05
C ALA A 179 -11.80 -7.05 -4.28
N ALA A 180 -11.01 -7.96 -3.72
CA ALA A 180 -11.54 -9.05 -2.92
C ALA A 180 -12.17 -8.56 -1.62
N LEU A 181 -11.56 -7.59 -0.96
CA LEU A 181 -12.07 -6.98 0.27
C LEU A 181 -13.45 -6.35 0.06
N ALA A 182 -13.60 -5.54 -1.00
CA ALA A 182 -14.86 -4.91 -1.34
C ALA A 182 -15.92 -5.95 -1.75
N THR A 183 -15.53 -6.94 -2.56
CA THR A 183 -16.47 -7.99 -3.03
C THR A 183 -16.94 -8.90 -1.89
N ALA A 184 -16.07 -9.23 -0.93
CA ALA A 184 -16.41 -10.03 0.24
C ALA A 184 -17.11 -9.21 1.34
N ASN A 185 -17.22 -7.88 1.17
CA ASN A 185 -17.73 -6.94 2.17
C ASN A 185 -17.01 -7.06 3.53
N LEU A 186 -15.70 -7.31 3.50
CA LEU A 186 -14.89 -7.39 4.71
C LEU A 186 -14.48 -5.99 5.13
N ARG A 187 -14.91 -5.58 6.33
CA ARG A 187 -14.53 -4.28 6.91
C ARG A 187 -13.15 -4.37 7.53
N VAL A 188 -12.32 -3.38 7.23
CA VAL A 188 -10.98 -3.21 7.82
C VAL A 188 -10.85 -1.84 8.45
N GLN A 189 -9.96 -1.73 9.45
CA GLN A 189 -9.67 -0.47 10.11
C GLN A 189 -8.49 0.25 9.48
N THR A 190 -7.48 -0.49 9.01
CA THR A 190 -6.25 0.11 8.50
C THR A 190 -5.77 -0.58 7.23
N ILE A 191 -5.40 0.23 6.24
CA ILE A 191 -4.68 -0.18 5.04
C ILE A 191 -3.42 0.66 4.97
N VAL A 192 -2.27 0.04 5.24
CA VAL A 192 -1.01 0.76 5.42
C VAL A 192 0.14 0.10 4.66
N ILE A 193 1.24 0.82 4.51
CA ILE A 193 2.49 0.28 3.97
C ILE A 193 3.39 -0.12 5.14
N ASP A 194 4.10 -1.24 5.01
CA ASP A 194 5.04 -1.68 6.04
C ASP A 194 6.12 -0.59 6.27
N PRO A 195 6.38 -0.17 7.52
CA PRO A 195 7.28 0.95 7.81
C PRO A 195 8.73 0.65 7.44
N THR A 196 9.12 -0.63 7.37
CA THR A 196 10.47 -1.08 7.00
C THR A 196 10.58 -1.43 5.52
N LYS A 197 9.48 -1.85 4.90
CA LYS A 197 9.40 -2.30 3.49
C LYS A 197 8.48 -1.40 2.67
N LYS A 198 8.89 -0.14 2.49
CA LYS A 198 8.08 0.95 1.92
C LYS A 198 8.42 1.37 0.49
N TYR A 199 9.04 0.48 -0.28
CA TYR A 199 9.55 0.82 -1.62
C TYR A 199 8.50 0.67 -2.74
N GLY A 200 7.26 0.38 -2.38
CA GLY A 200 6.17 0.09 -3.31
C GLY A 200 5.51 1.33 -3.89
N ALA A 201 5.06 1.19 -5.13
CA ALA A 201 4.14 2.12 -5.75
C ALA A 201 3.12 1.36 -6.60
N VAL A 202 1.86 1.76 -6.48
CA VAL A 202 0.75 1.24 -7.28
C VAL A 202 0.52 2.14 -8.47
N SER A 203 0.40 1.54 -9.65
CA SER A 203 0.07 2.24 -10.88
C SER A 203 -1.37 2.74 -10.84
N ILE A 204 -1.59 4.03 -11.16
CA ILE A 204 -2.94 4.61 -11.21
C ILE A 204 -3.82 3.85 -12.22
N GLY A 205 -3.32 3.58 -13.43
CA GLY A 205 -4.08 2.84 -14.43
C GLY A 205 -4.43 1.41 -14.01
N ARG A 206 -3.61 0.77 -13.17
CA ARG A 206 -3.97 -0.53 -12.57
C ARG A 206 -5.00 -0.38 -11.47
N LEU A 207 -4.88 0.65 -10.65
CA LEU A 207 -5.86 0.95 -9.62
C LEU A 207 -7.26 1.21 -10.22
N GLU A 208 -7.34 1.85 -11.39
CA GLU A 208 -8.61 2.06 -12.11
C GLU A 208 -9.37 0.77 -12.46
N SER A 209 -8.69 -0.39 -12.48
CA SER A 209 -9.35 -1.68 -12.75
C SER A 209 -10.36 -2.10 -11.67
N ILE A 210 -10.34 -1.49 -10.49
CA ILE A 210 -11.40 -1.68 -9.47
C ILE A 210 -12.60 -0.73 -9.65
N SER A 211 -12.62 0.10 -10.69
CA SER A 211 -13.76 0.99 -10.96
C SER A 211 -15.12 0.29 -11.07
N PRO A 212 -15.26 -0.90 -11.67
CA PRO A 212 -16.56 -1.58 -11.76
C PRO A 212 -17.18 -1.94 -10.40
N ILE A 213 -16.36 -2.09 -9.37
CA ILE A 213 -16.78 -2.46 -8.01
C ILE A 213 -16.66 -1.31 -7.01
N LEU A 214 -16.45 -0.08 -7.50
CA LEU A 214 -16.23 1.09 -6.65
C LEU A 214 -17.38 1.35 -5.66
N ALA A 215 -18.62 1.02 -6.04
CA ALA A 215 -19.78 1.16 -5.16
C ALA A 215 -19.73 0.24 -3.93
N LEU A 216 -19.04 -0.90 -4.00
CA LEU A 216 -18.92 -1.84 -2.88
C LEU A 216 -17.99 -1.32 -1.77
N PHE A 217 -17.18 -0.31 -2.06
CA PHE A 217 -16.27 0.27 -1.07
C PHE A 217 -16.97 1.15 -0.03
N ASP A 218 -18.21 1.60 -0.27
CA ASP A 218 -18.96 2.36 0.73
C ASP A 218 -19.12 1.55 2.04
N ASP A 219 -19.46 0.26 1.93
CA ASP A 219 -19.60 -0.63 3.08
C ASP A 219 -18.26 -1.14 3.61
N ALA A 220 -17.33 -1.50 2.71
CA ALA A 220 -16.06 -2.09 3.08
C ALA A 220 -15.14 -1.08 3.79
N PHE A 221 -15.21 0.20 3.43
CA PHE A 221 -14.44 1.29 4.06
C PHE A 221 -15.20 2.02 5.17
N LEU A 222 -16.39 1.56 5.56
CA LEU A 222 -17.18 2.18 6.63
C LEU A 222 -16.36 2.34 7.92
N ASN A 223 -15.49 1.38 8.24
CA ASN A 223 -14.66 1.42 9.45
C ASN A 223 -13.19 1.79 9.17
N LEU A 224 -12.85 2.21 7.95
CA LEU A 224 -11.47 2.51 7.58
C LEU A 224 -11.04 3.83 8.24
N GLN A 225 -10.06 3.74 9.13
CA GLN A 225 -9.52 4.85 9.91
C GLN A 225 -8.12 5.27 9.45
N ALA A 226 -7.32 4.37 8.89
CA ALA A 226 -6.01 4.71 8.37
C ALA A 226 -5.83 4.20 6.94
N LEU A 227 -5.39 5.09 6.05
CA LEU A 227 -5.12 4.77 4.65
C LEU A 227 -3.77 5.35 4.25
N GLN A 228 -2.87 4.49 3.78
CA GLN A 228 -1.63 4.89 3.14
C GLN A 228 -1.59 4.42 1.69
N LEU A 229 -1.29 5.34 0.78
CA LEU A 229 -1.25 5.10 -0.66
C LEU A 229 0.00 5.73 -1.26
N THR A 230 0.78 4.91 -1.98
CA THR A 230 1.86 5.39 -2.84
C THR A 230 1.48 5.10 -4.28
N LEU A 231 1.10 6.14 -5.01
CA LEU A 231 0.55 6.06 -6.36
C LEU A 231 1.46 6.75 -7.36
N ARG A 232 1.63 6.11 -8.52
CA ARG A 232 2.48 6.60 -9.59
C ARG A 232 1.84 6.35 -10.94
N ASP A 233 2.01 7.29 -11.85
CA ASP A 233 1.62 7.11 -13.23
C ASP A 233 2.66 7.70 -14.16
N TRP A 234 3.45 6.79 -14.73
CA TRP A 234 4.54 7.11 -15.65
C TRP A 234 4.11 7.09 -17.12
N ARG A 235 2.83 6.83 -17.39
CA ARG A 235 2.28 6.89 -18.75
C ARG A 235 2.51 8.30 -19.30
N GLN A 236 2.93 8.38 -20.55
CA GLN A 236 2.93 9.65 -21.27
C GLN A 236 1.58 9.79 -21.95
N PRO A 237 0.98 10.99 -21.98
CA PRO A 237 -0.20 11.21 -22.79
C PRO A 237 0.20 10.98 -24.26
N ASP A 238 -0.52 10.11 -24.95
CA ASP A 238 -0.38 9.99 -26.40
C ASP A 238 -0.76 11.34 -27.04
N GLU A 239 -0.09 11.72 -28.13
CA GLU A 239 -0.43 12.95 -28.84
C GLU A 239 -1.91 12.95 -29.26
N GLY A 240 -2.64 14.00 -28.87
CA GLY A 240 -4.09 14.12 -29.11
C GLY A 240 -4.98 13.41 -28.09
N PHE A 241 -4.44 12.75 -27.07
CA PHE A 241 -5.23 12.24 -25.95
C PHE A 241 -5.42 13.31 -24.88
N GLU A 242 -6.63 13.88 -24.83
CA GLU A 242 -7.07 14.74 -23.73
C GLU A 242 -7.97 13.94 -22.78
N LEU A 243 -7.65 13.97 -21.50
CA LEU A 243 -8.54 13.43 -20.48
C LEU A 243 -9.81 14.29 -20.39
N PRO A 244 -11.00 13.68 -20.26
CA PRO A 244 -12.23 14.43 -20.03
C PRO A 244 -12.08 15.31 -18.78
N THR A 245 -12.16 16.63 -18.96
CA THR A 245 -11.95 17.63 -17.90
C THR A 245 -13.12 17.70 -16.90
N ASP A 246 -14.28 17.16 -17.28
CA ASP A 246 -15.50 17.13 -16.49
C ASP A 246 -15.60 15.91 -15.56
N ARG A 247 -14.79 14.87 -15.79
CA ARG A 247 -14.87 13.63 -15.01
C ARG A 247 -13.95 13.68 -13.80
N THR A 248 -14.53 13.50 -12.61
CA THR A 248 -13.74 13.32 -11.38
C THR A 248 -12.77 12.13 -11.53
N PRO A 249 -11.45 12.33 -11.28
CA PRO A 249 -10.45 11.27 -11.33
C PRO A 249 -10.84 10.02 -10.54
N PHE A 250 -10.43 8.84 -11.00
CA PHE A 250 -10.75 7.59 -10.30
C PHE A 250 -10.25 7.62 -8.85
N LEU A 251 -9.00 8.07 -8.64
CA LEU A 251 -8.42 8.16 -7.32
C LEU A 251 -9.28 8.98 -6.36
N VAL A 252 -9.78 10.13 -6.79
CA VAL A 252 -10.65 10.98 -5.95
C VAL A 252 -11.95 10.27 -5.62
N ARG A 253 -12.58 9.60 -6.60
CA ARG A 253 -13.81 8.82 -6.37
C ARG A 253 -13.57 7.65 -5.40
N PHE A 254 -12.38 7.04 -5.45
CA PHE A 254 -11.94 5.99 -4.51
C PHE A 254 -11.69 6.54 -3.10
N LEU A 255 -10.92 7.62 -2.99
CA LEU A 255 -10.63 8.30 -1.73
C LEU A 255 -11.88 8.83 -1.04
N ALA A 256 -12.88 9.27 -1.81
CA ALA A 256 -14.17 9.72 -1.28
C ALA A 256 -14.95 8.61 -0.55
N LYS A 257 -14.65 7.33 -0.80
CA LYS A 257 -15.25 6.19 -0.08
C LYS A 257 -14.74 6.05 1.35
N ALA A 258 -13.58 6.61 1.66
CA ALA A 258 -12.95 6.52 2.98
C ALA A 258 -13.35 7.69 3.90
N GLY A 259 -14.66 7.89 4.15
CA GLY A 259 -15.16 9.06 4.88
C GLY A 259 -14.76 9.15 6.37
N ASN A 260 -14.40 8.03 6.99
CA ASN A 260 -14.11 7.92 8.42
C ASN A 260 -12.60 7.93 8.76
N LEU A 261 -11.76 8.42 7.85
CA LEU A 261 -10.32 8.48 8.05
C LEU A 261 -9.93 9.40 9.21
N ARG A 262 -9.02 8.88 10.03
CA ARG A 262 -8.23 9.58 11.05
C ARG A 262 -6.78 9.80 10.61
N SER A 263 -6.25 8.94 9.76
CA SER A 263 -4.89 9.07 9.22
C SER A 263 -4.89 8.86 7.71
N LEU A 264 -4.35 9.83 6.97
CA LEU A 264 -4.14 9.74 5.52
C LEU A 264 -2.66 10.00 5.21
N ASP A 265 -1.98 9.04 4.58
CA ASP A 265 -0.66 9.22 3.95
C ASP A 265 -0.81 9.00 2.45
N LEU A 266 -0.75 10.08 1.68
CA LEU A 266 -0.90 10.04 0.23
C LEU A 266 0.36 10.55 -0.45
N SER A 267 1.09 9.63 -1.08
CA SER A 267 2.15 9.94 -2.02
C SER A 267 1.64 9.76 -3.45
N TYR A 268 1.53 10.82 -4.23
CA TYR A 268 0.89 10.79 -5.55
C TYR A 268 1.75 11.46 -6.61
N PHE A 269 1.93 10.82 -7.77
CA PHE A 269 2.57 11.44 -8.92
C PHE A 269 1.94 10.93 -10.23
N SER A 270 1.58 11.83 -11.13
CA SER A 270 1.05 11.50 -12.45
C SER A 270 1.46 12.55 -13.48
N TYR A 271 1.81 12.11 -14.68
CA TYR A 271 1.96 13.03 -15.83
C TYR A 271 0.62 13.35 -16.51
N LEU A 272 -0.40 12.52 -16.29
CA LEU A 272 -1.69 12.63 -16.97
C LEU A 272 -2.66 13.55 -16.22
N GLU A 273 -2.70 13.45 -14.89
CA GLU A 273 -3.65 14.21 -14.07
C GLU A 273 -2.95 15.43 -13.46
N GLY A 274 -3.39 16.63 -13.87
CA GLY A 274 -2.71 17.88 -13.52
C GLY A 274 -2.94 18.38 -12.09
N ASP A 275 -4.21 18.40 -11.63
CA ASP A 275 -4.62 19.01 -10.37
C ASP A 275 -5.53 18.09 -9.55
N ILE A 276 -4.95 17.00 -9.05
CA ILE A 276 -5.68 16.04 -8.23
C ILE A 276 -6.21 16.69 -6.93
N LEU A 277 -5.49 17.68 -6.39
CA LEU A 277 -5.81 18.29 -5.11
C LEU A 277 -7.10 19.10 -5.19
N GLN A 278 -7.32 19.84 -6.28
CA GLN A 278 -8.60 20.51 -6.53
C GLN A 278 -9.78 19.53 -6.48
N HIS A 279 -9.65 18.36 -7.13
CA HIS A 279 -10.71 17.36 -7.10
C HIS A 279 -10.89 16.77 -5.69
N MET A 280 -9.80 16.50 -4.97
CA MET A 280 -9.87 16.05 -3.58
C MET A 280 -10.56 17.08 -2.69
N ALA A 281 -10.24 18.37 -2.84
CA ALA A 281 -10.86 19.46 -2.09
C ALA A 281 -12.38 19.59 -2.31
N ARG A 282 -12.86 19.18 -3.48
CA ARG A 282 -14.30 19.18 -3.81
C ARG A 282 -15.03 17.95 -3.28
N HIS A 283 -14.42 16.77 -3.39
CA HIS A 283 -15.12 15.50 -3.24
C HIS A 283 -14.74 14.70 -1.98
N CYS A 284 -13.55 14.91 -1.42
CA CYS A 284 -13.08 14.20 -0.24
C CYS A 284 -13.38 15.04 1.03
N ARG A 285 -14.07 14.44 2.00
CA ARG A 285 -14.42 15.07 3.27
C ARG A 285 -14.05 14.14 4.41
N TYR A 286 -13.12 14.56 5.26
CA TYR A 286 -12.58 13.75 6.36
C TYR A 286 -12.71 14.47 7.70
N PRO A 287 -13.92 14.66 8.25
CA PRO A 287 -14.13 15.50 9.44
C PRO A 287 -13.35 15.06 10.69
N HIS A 288 -12.92 13.79 10.73
CA HIS A 288 -12.20 13.19 11.84
C HIS A 288 -10.71 12.98 11.56
N LEU A 289 -10.16 13.62 10.52
CA LEU A 289 -8.75 13.44 10.16
C LEU A 289 -7.83 14.09 11.19
N ASP A 290 -7.10 13.25 11.92
CA ASP A 290 -6.16 13.65 12.96
C ASP A 290 -4.73 13.84 12.41
N THR A 291 -4.35 13.02 11.41
CA THR A 291 -3.03 13.05 10.76
C THR A 291 -3.17 13.07 9.24
N CYS A 292 -2.49 14.01 8.58
CA CYS A 292 -2.44 14.11 7.13
C CYS A 292 -1.00 14.25 6.64
N LYS A 293 -0.57 13.34 5.77
CA LYS A 293 0.71 13.40 5.06
C LYS A 293 0.43 13.43 3.57
N LEU A 294 0.93 14.49 2.91
CA LEU A 294 0.83 14.70 1.48
C LEU A 294 2.23 14.72 0.88
N GLU A 295 2.47 13.89 -0.12
CA GLU A 295 3.78 13.68 -0.69
C GLU A 295 3.77 13.63 -2.23
N LEU A 296 4.77 14.24 -2.88
CA LEU A 296 4.96 14.27 -4.34
C LEU A 296 3.84 14.94 -5.17
N LEU A 297 2.95 15.72 -4.55
CA LEU A 297 1.83 16.37 -5.24
C LEU A 297 2.22 17.74 -5.83
N ALA A 298 1.55 18.12 -6.91
CA ALA A 298 1.51 19.49 -7.40
C ALA A 298 0.25 20.21 -6.88
N ILE A 299 0.43 21.44 -6.42
CA ILE A 299 -0.63 22.33 -5.95
C ILE A 299 -0.75 23.47 -6.97
N CYS A 300 -1.82 23.47 -7.77
CA CYS A 300 -2.06 24.52 -8.75
C CYS A 300 -2.61 25.80 -8.12
N CYS A 301 -3.43 25.66 -7.08
CA CYS A 301 -4.02 26.75 -6.31
C CYS A 301 -3.85 26.45 -4.82
N SER A 302 -3.27 27.37 -4.06
CA SER A 302 -3.09 27.19 -2.62
C SER A 302 -4.42 27.07 -1.87
N ASP A 303 -5.49 27.72 -2.35
CA ASP A 303 -6.84 27.60 -1.76
C ASP A 303 -7.35 26.16 -1.78
N ASP A 304 -6.98 25.34 -2.77
CA ASP A 304 -7.43 23.95 -2.85
C ASP A 304 -6.86 23.10 -1.69
N LEU A 305 -5.64 23.40 -1.23
CA LEU A 305 -5.09 22.77 -0.02
C LEU A 305 -5.94 23.10 1.20
N PHE A 306 -6.31 24.37 1.38
CA PHE A 306 -7.11 24.78 2.53
C PHE A 306 -8.55 24.31 2.43
N ASN A 307 -9.15 24.26 1.24
CA ASN A 307 -10.46 23.69 1.01
C ASN A 307 -10.50 22.19 1.30
N PHE A 308 -9.40 21.47 1.01
CA PHE A 308 -9.23 20.07 1.36
C PHE A 308 -9.11 19.85 2.89
N LEU A 309 -8.37 20.72 3.59
CA LEU A 309 -8.16 20.64 5.03
C LEU A 309 -9.29 21.30 5.85
N GLN A 310 -10.17 22.10 5.24
CA GLN A 310 -11.23 22.82 5.94
C GLN A 310 -12.13 21.91 6.80
N PRO A 311 -12.56 20.71 6.33
CA PRO A 311 -13.35 19.79 7.15
C PRO A 311 -12.61 19.30 8.40
N THR A 312 -11.28 19.34 8.40
CA THR A 312 -10.41 18.79 9.44
C THR A 312 -9.92 19.85 10.43
N LYS A 313 -10.34 21.11 10.27
CA LYS A 313 -9.84 22.27 11.04
C LYS A 313 -9.79 22.06 12.56
N ASN A 314 -10.76 21.31 13.11
CA ASN A 314 -10.87 21.08 14.56
C ASN A 314 -10.27 19.75 15.03
N SER A 315 -9.94 18.84 14.12
CA SER A 315 -9.45 17.48 14.41
C SER A 315 -7.98 17.29 14.06
N LEU A 316 -7.50 17.95 13.01
CA LEU A 316 -6.14 17.78 12.51
C LEU A 316 -5.09 18.24 13.52
N ARG A 317 -4.22 17.31 13.91
CA ARG A 317 -3.12 17.53 14.86
C ARG A 317 -1.75 17.49 14.20
N SER A 318 -1.59 16.66 13.16
CA SER A 318 -0.31 16.49 12.48
C SER A 318 -0.46 16.68 10.97
N LEU A 319 0.36 17.56 10.40
CA LEU A 319 0.44 17.79 8.96
C LEU A 319 1.89 17.60 8.47
N SER A 320 2.09 16.71 7.50
CA SER A 320 3.38 16.51 6.83
C SER A 320 3.26 16.83 5.34
N LEU A 321 4.07 17.77 4.85
CA LEU A 321 4.08 18.24 3.46
C LEU A 321 5.45 17.97 2.83
N HIS A 322 5.53 16.93 2.00
CA HIS A 322 6.80 16.42 1.48
C HIS A 322 6.87 16.51 -0.05
N ARG A 323 7.94 17.05 -0.61
CA ARG A 323 8.17 17.04 -2.07
C ARG A 323 7.01 17.65 -2.85
N LEU A 324 6.44 18.75 -2.35
CA LEU A 324 5.29 19.41 -2.96
C LEU A 324 5.73 20.54 -3.87
N VAL A 325 5.05 20.71 -5.01
CA VAL A 325 5.29 21.82 -5.94
C VAL A 325 4.11 22.78 -5.88
N LEU A 326 4.37 24.03 -5.48
CA LEU A 326 3.40 25.11 -5.65
C LEU A 326 3.57 25.72 -7.05
N LYS A 327 2.59 25.48 -7.92
CA LYS A 327 2.53 26.00 -9.30
C LYS A 327 1.88 27.38 -9.39
N GLU A 328 1.27 27.87 -8.32
CA GLU A 328 0.64 29.19 -8.29
C GLU A 328 1.71 30.29 -8.36
N GLN A 329 1.63 31.20 -9.35
CA GLN A 329 2.59 32.31 -9.48
C GLN A 329 2.36 33.42 -8.46
N ALA A 330 1.10 33.65 -8.07
CA ALA A 330 0.71 34.71 -7.15
C ALA A 330 1.01 34.37 -5.68
N ALA A 331 1.10 33.08 -5.36
CA ALA A 331 1.36 32.60 -4.02
C ALA A 331 2.78 32.03 -3.88
N ASN A 332 3.37 32.20 -2.70
CA ASN A 332 4.58 31.49 -2.32
C ASN A 332 4.36 30.67 -1.05
N TRP A 333 5.26 29.73 -0.78
CA TRP A 333 5.19 28.89 0.41
C TRP A 333 5.14 29.70 1.70
N CYS A 334 5.74 30.89 1.77
CA CYS A 334 5.66 31.72 2.99
C CYS A 334 4.22 32.15 3.28
N GLN A 335 3.43 32.51 2.26
CA GLN A 335 2.01 32.85 2.44
C GLN A 335 1.18 31.62 2.83
N VAL A 336 1.42 30.47 2.18
CA VAL A 336 0.77 29.21 2.53
C VAL A 336 1.04 28.83 3.98
N LEU A 337 2.31 28.90 4.42
CA LEU A 337 2.69 28.54 5.78
C LEU A 337 2.14 29.51 6.84
N ARG A 338 2.06 30.82 6.54
CA ARG A 338 1.37 31.78 7.42
C ARG A 338 -0.10 31.42 7.60
N ARG A 339 -0.77 31.02 6.53
CA ARG A 339 -2.16 30.60 6.59
C ARG A 339 -2.33 29.26 7.31
N VAL A 340 -1.42 28.30 7.13
CA VAL A 340 -1.38 27.06 7.95
C VAL A 340 -1.30 27.41 9.43
N ALA A 341 -0.40 28.32 9.82
CA ALA A 341 -0.26 28.73 11.22
C ALA A 341 -1.48 29.50 11.77
N ALA A 342 -2.22 30.22 10.92
CA ALA A 342 -3.41 30.97 11.32
C ALA A 342 -4.68 30.12 11.35
N ASP A 343 -4.85 29.22 10.39
CA ASP A 343 -6.10 28.50 10.15
C ASP A 343 -6.15 27.14 10.86
N LEU A 344 -5.00 26.53 11.17
CA LEU A 344 -4.92 25.16 11.71
C LEU A 344 -4.26 25.13 13.10
N ALA A 345 -4.88 24.40 14.03
CA ALA A 345 -4.37 24.19 15.39
C ALA A 345 -3.55 22.89 15.47
N LEU A 346 -2.38 22.88 14.82
CA LEU A 346 -1.50 21.72 14.71
C LEU A 346 -0.60 21.55 15.95
N ASP A 347 -0.43 20.31 16.39
CA ASP A 347 0.58 19.90 17.38
C ASP A 347 1.93 19.63 16.71
N SER A 348 1.91 19.19 15.44
CA SER A 348 3.10 18.84 14.65
C SER A 348 2.96 19.30 13.20
N LEU A 349 4.02 19.90 12.67
CA LEU A 349 4.14 20.30 11.27
C LEU A 349 5.51 19.85 10.73
N GLU A 350 5.51 18.97 9.74
CA GLU A 350 6.71 18.50 9.06
C GLU A 350 6.73 19.03 7.63
N LEU A 351 7.80 19.73 7.27
CA LEU A 351 7.99 20.31 5.93
C LEU A 351 9.29 19.78 5.36
N LYS A 352 9.23 19.18 4.17
CA LYS A 352 10.41 18.60 3.52
C LYS A 352 10.34 18.82 2.02
N ASP A 353 11.42 19.35 1.44
CA ASP A 353 11.58 19.49 -0.01
C ASP A 353 10.38 20.23 -0.67
N LEU A 354 10.11 21.47 -0.26
CA LEU A 354 9.02 22.27 -0.83
C LEU A 354 9.53 23.13 -1.98
N PHE A 355 8.86 23.05 -3.13
CA PHE A 355 9.32 23.65 -4.39
C PHE A 355 8.34 24.71 -4.92
N ALA A 356 8.88 25.74 -5.57
CA ALA A 356 8.10 26.73 -6.33
C ALA A 356 8.29 26.54 -7.84
N GLN A 357 7.32 26.99 -8.65
CA GLN A 357 7.22 26.74 -10.11
C GLN A 357 8.47 27.09 -10.95
N LEU A 358 9.37 27.96 -10.49
CA LEU A 358 10.58 28.33 -11.23
C LEU A 358 11.61 27.20 -11.23
N GLY A 359 11.59 26.37 -12.27
CA GLY A 359 12.64 25.41 -12.61
C GLY A 359 12.67 24.11 -11.79
N ALA A 360 11.83 23.99 -10.76
CA ALA A 360 11.79 22.78 -9.94
C ALA A 360 10.99 21.68 -10.63
N SER A 361 11.70 20.67 -11.12
CA SER A 361 11.13 19.35 -11.39
C SER A 361 11.34 18.51 -10.14
N VAL A 362 10.30 17.85 -9.66
CA VAL A 362 10.43 16.85 -8.58
C VAL A 362 11.12 15.64 -9.21
N TRP A 363 12.45 15.68 -9.26
CA TRP A 363 13.23 14.52 -9.65
C TRP A 363 13.30 13.57 -8.45
N PHE A 364 13.21 12.28 -8.76
CA PHE A 364 13.49 11.22 -7.79
C PHE A 364 15.01 11.18 -7.62
N GLU A 365 15.53 11.82 -6.58
CA GLU A 365 16.86 11.49 -6.04
C GLU A 365 16.80 10.21 -5.22
#